data_AF-A0A392SUL1-F1
#
_entry.id   AF-A0A392SUL1-F1
#
_cell.length_a   1.000
_cell.length_b   1.000
_cell.length_c   1.000
_cell.angle_alpha   90.00
_cell.angle_beta   90.00
_cell.angle_gamma   90.00
#
_symmetry.space_group_name_H-M   'P 1'
#
loop_
_entity.id
_entity.type
_entity.pdbx_description
1 polymer ?
#
loop_
_entity_poly.entity_id
_entity_poly.type
_entity_poly.pdbx_seq_one_letter_code
_entity_poly.pdbx_strand_id
1 'polypeptide(L)' 'DNKDARHVKTYEVALKEKDFVEGPWSQNSLDNGADLLIPVPPPLCGVLIIGEETIVYCSANGFKAIPIRPVC' A
#
# COMPACT_ATOMS: atom_id res chain seq x y z
N ASP A 1 -4.86 -20.59 -9.78
CA ASP A 1 -5.82 -19.47 -9.78
C ASP A 1 -5.33 -18.49 -8.72
N ASN A 2 -4.96 -17.26 -9.10
CA ASN A 2 -4.38 -16.24 -8.21
C ASN A 2 -5.34 -15.04 -8.07
N LYS A 3 -6.65 -15.32 -8.16
CA LYS A 3 -7.69 -14.29 -8.35
C LYS A 3 -7.82 -13.33 -7.17
N ASP A 4 -7.36 -13.75 -5.98
CA ASP A 4 -7.54 -12.98 -4.75
C ASP A 4 -6.27 -12.23 -4.30
N ALA A 5 -5.15 -12.38 -5.03
CA ALA A 5 -3.92 -11.69 -4.68
C ALA A 5 -4.08 -10.17 -4.82
N ARG A 6 -3.81 -9.44 -3.74
CA ARG A 6 -3.81 -7.98 -3.73
C ARG A 6 -2.39 -7.42 -3.79
N HIS A 7 -2.25 -6.33 -4.53
CA HIS A 7 -1.00 -5.63 -4.77
C HIS A 7 -1.25 -4.13 -4.64
N VAL A 8 -0.21 -3.37 -4.27
CA VAL A 8 -0.23 -1.90 -4.31
C VAL A 8 0.86 -1.41 -5.24
N LYS A 9 0.53 -0.43 -6.06
CA LYS A 9 1.47 0.25 -6.96
C LYS A 9 1.33 1.74 -6.78
N THR A 10 2.44 2.45 -6.90
CA THR A 10 2.43 3.90 -6.97
C THR A 10 2.68 4.35 -8.40
N TYR A 11 2.08 5.49 -8.75
CA TYR A 11 2.28 6.15 -10.03
C TYR A 11 2.33 7.65 -9.78
N GLU A 12 3.21 8.34 -10.50
CA GLU A 12 3.19 9.79 -10.62
C GLU A 12 2.26 10.20 -11.77
N VAL A 13 1.50 11.27 -11.56
CA VAL A 13 0.57 11.79 -12.57
C VAL A 13 1.26 12.91 -13.35
N ALA A 14 1.75 12.60 -14.55
CA ALA A 14 2.42 13.57 -15.41
C ALA A 14 1.37 14.42 -16.14
N LEU A 15 1.00 15.55 -15.55
CA LEU A 15 -0.10 16.39 -16.05
C LEU A 15 0.13 16.95 -17.46
N LYS A 16 1.39 17.20 -17.84
CA LYS A 16 1.75 17.75 -19.14
C LYS A 16 1.60 16.70 -20.24
N GLU A 17 2.12 15.50 -19.99
CA GLU A 17 2.07 14.35 -20.90
C GLU A 17 0.70 13.64 -20.86
N LYS A 18 -0.12 13.94 -19.83
CA LYS A 18 -1.40 13.28 -19.53
C LYS A 18 -1.26 11.77 -19.40
N ASP A 19 -0.19 11.35 -18.75
CA ASP A 19 0.18 9.94 -18.60
C ASP A 19 0.56 9.62 -17.14
N PHE A 20 0.65 8.33 -16.82
CA PHE A 20 1.16 7.84 -15.56
C PHE A 20 2.60 7.38 -15.70
N VAL A 21 3.46 7.83 -14.80
CA VAL A 21 4.84 7.35 -14.69
C VAL A 21 4.93 6.42 -13.49
N GLU A 22 5.70 5.33 -13.60
CA GLU A 22 5.88 4.41 -12.47
C GLU A 22 6.42 5.17 -11.25
N GLY A 23 5.73 4.99 -10.13
CA GLY A 23 6.05 5.67 -8.90
C GLY A 23 7.24 5.06 -8.17
N PRO A 24 7.66 5.67 -7.06
CA PRO A 24 8.89 5.31 -6.36
C PRO A 24 8.91 3.91 -5.74
N TRP A 25 7.76 3.25 -5.59
CA TRP A 25 7.69 1.91 -5.00
C TRP A 25 6.41 1.14 -5.40
N SER A 26 6.48 -0.19 -5.28
CA SER A 26 5.33 -1.08 -5.39
C SER A 26 5.48 -2.26 -4.42
N GLN A 27 4.37 -2.92 -4.08
CA GLN A 27 4.38 -4.13 -3.27
C GLN A 27 3.45 -5.19 -3.87
N ASN A 28 4.02 -6.37 -4.11
CA ASN A 28 3.41 -7.49 -4.82
C ASN A 28 2.71 -8.49 -3.91
N SER A 29 2.68 -8.30 -2.59
CA SER A 29 1.95 -9.23 -1.73
C SER A 29 1.37 -8.48 -0.55
N LEU A 30 0.05 -8.36 -0.57
CA LEU A 30 -0.76 -7.87 0.53
C LEU A 30 -1.69 -8.99 1.00
N ASP A 31 -2.24 -8.82 2.20
CA ASP A 31 -3.37 -9.59 2.66
C ASP A 31 -4.53 -9.54 1.63
N ASN A 32 -5.22 -10.67 1.45
CA ASN A 32 -6.33 -10.78 0.50
C ASN A 32 -7.53 -9.91 0.92
N GLY A 33 -7.61 -9.53 2.20
CA GLY A 33 -8.60 -8.61 2.74
C GLY A 33 -8.25 -7.12 2.64
N ALA A 34 -7.08 -6.74 2.08
CA ALA A 34 -6.62 -5.34 2.03
C ALA A 34 -7.51 -4.41 1.20
N ASP A 35 -8.31 -3.54 1.82
CA ASP A 35 -9.37 -2.75 1.16
C ASP A 35 -9.28 -1.22 1.34
N LEU A 36 -8.44 -0.74 2.27
CA LEU A 36 -8.35 0.68 2.61
C LEU A 36 -6.91 1.18 2.58
N LEU A 37 -6.71 2.31 1.90
CA LEU A 37 -5.45 3.05 1.84
C LEU A 37 -5.60 4.38 2.57
N ILE A 38 -4.71 4.66 3.52
CA ILE A 38 -4.68 5.91 4.29
C ILE A 38 -3.33 6.59 4.03
N PRO A 39 -3.30 7.76 3.36
CA PRO A 39 -2.06 8.49 3.15
C PRO A 39 -1.54 9.03 4.48
N VAL A 40 -0.25 8.82 4.75
CA VAL A 40 0.41 9.31 5.97
C VAL A 40 1.02 10.69 5.66
N PRO A 41 0.73 11.74 6.46
CA PRO A 41 1.27 13.07 6.22
C PRO A 41 2.78 13.17 6.50
N PRO A 42 3.45 14.26 6.07
CA PRO A 42 4.84 14.54 6.45
C PRO A 42 5.03 14.56 7.98
N PRO A 43 6.21 14.15 8.49
CA PRO A 43 7.44 13.86 7.74
C PRO A 43 7.58 12.40 7.28
N LEU A 44 6.68 11.50 7.69
CA LEU A 44 6.82 10.06 7.42
C LEU A 44 6.48 9.72 5.97
N CYS A 45 5.45 10.37 5.42
CA CYS A 45 4.91 10.11 4.07
C CYS A 45 4.52 8.62 3.90
N GLY A 46 4.23 8.19 2.67
CA GLY A 46 3.81 6.81 2.40
C GLY A 46 2.32 6.55 2.68
N VAL A 47 1.97 5.28 2.87
CA VAL A 47 0.59 4.83 3.01
C VAL A 47 0.47 3.75 4.09
N LEU A 48 -0.63 3.80 4.83
CA LEU A 48 -1.12 2.67 5.61
C LEU A 48 -2.14 1.89 4.78
N ILE A 49 -1.97 0.58 4.74
CA ILE A 49 -2.83 -0.36 4.04
C ILE A 49 -3.49 -1.21 5.11
N ILE A 50 -4.81 -1.12 5.20
CA ILE A 50 -5.61 -1.88 6.16
C ILE A 50 -6.19 -3.08 5.43
N GLY A 51 -5.90 -4.28 5.95
CA GLY A 51 -6.57 -5.52 5.57
C GLY A 51 -7.26 -6.17 6.75
N GLU A 52 -7.75 -7.38 6.51
CA GLU A 52 -8.50 -8.17 7.49
C GLU A 52 -7.54 -8.78 8.52
N GLU A 53 -6.38 -9.25 8.05
CA GLU A 53 -5.39 -9.92 8.92
C GLU A 53 -4.20 -9.01 9.28
N THR A 54 -3.91 -7.99 8.47
CA THR A 54 -2.69 -7.18 8.64
C THR A 54 -2.91 -5.69 8.45
N ILE A 55 -2.13 -4.90 9.19
CA ILE A 55 -1.94 -3.47 8.95
C ILE A 55 -0.52 -3.29 8.43
N VAL A 56 -0.39 -2.64 7.27
CA VAL A 56 0.90 -2.46 6.60
C VAL A 56 1.19 -0.98 6.44
N TYR A 57 2.38 -0.54 6.84
CA TYR A 57 2.95 0.73 6.44
C TYR A 57 3.91 0.52 5.27
N CYS A 58 3.76 1.30 4.20
CA CYS A 58 4.63 1.25 3.03
C CYS A 58 5.02 2.66 2.57
N SER A 59 6.30 2.83 2.24
CA SER A 59 6.89 4.07 1.74
C SER A 59 8.09 3.73 0.86
N ALA A 60 8.67 4.74 0.19
CA ALA A 60 9.89 4.56 -0.60
C ALA A 60 11.08 4.04 0.23
N ASN A 61 11.08 4.30 1.54
CA ASN A 61 12.22 4.00 2.42
C ASN A 61 11.97 2.84 3.39
N GLY A 62 10.78 2.22 3.35
CA GLY A 62 10.47 1.18 4.32
C GLY A 62 9.11 0.56 4.16
N PHE A 63 9.06 -0.72 4.57
CA PHE A 63 7.88 -1.55 4.60
C PHE A 63 7.79 -2.20 5.98
N LYS A 64 6.62 -2.16 6.61
CA LYS A 64 6.36 -2.83 7.89
C LYS A 64 4.94 -3.35 7.93
N ALA A 65 4.80 -4.66 8.09
CA ALA A 65 3.50 -5.31 8.30
C ALA A 65 3.39 -5.77 9.75
N ILE A 66 2.21 -5.59 10.35
CA ILE A 66 1.87 -6.14 11.66
C ILE A 66 0.54 -6.92 11.56
N PRO A 67 0.41 -8.06 12.26
CA PRO A 67 -0.84 -8.79 12.30
C PRO A 67 -1.85 -8.10 13.23
N ILE A 68 -3.13 -8.15 12.86
CA ILE A 68 -4.26 -7.78 13.72
C ILE A 68 -4.51 -8.95 14.65
N ARG A 69 -4.49 -8.70 15.97
CA ARG A 69 -4.84 -9.71 16.97
C ARG A 69 -6.22 -9.38 17.56
N PRO A 70 -7.18 -10.33 17.55
CA PRO A 70 -8.42 -10.16 18.29
C PRO A 70 -8.12 -9.89 19.77
N VAL A 71 -8.87 -8.98 20.37
CA VAL A 71 -8.85 -8.80 21.82
C VAL A 71 -9.88 -9.78 22.39
N CYS A 72 -9.39 -10.79 23.13
CA CYS A 72 -10.24 -11.77 23.83
C CYS A 72 -11.00 -11.14 24.99
#